data_AF-A0A162C7F4-F1
#
_entry.id   AF-A0A162C7F4-F1
#
_cell.length_a   1.000
_cell.length_b   1.000
_cell.length_c   1.000
_cell.angle_alpha   90.00
_cell.angle_beta   90.00
_cell.angle_gamma   90.00
#
_symmetry.space_group_name_H-M   'P 1'
#
loop_
_entity.id
_entity.type
_entity.pdbx_description
1 polymer ?
#
loop_
_entity_poly.entity_id
_entity_poly.type
_entity_poly.pdbx_seq_one_letter_code
_entity_poly.pdbx_strand_id
1 'polypeptide(L)'
;MYRVKGFFGIFCDAVVKDQFGQAVFVSLIGNDSSLQELAAKLSLSPSTEGSIQSVTIDCDGEDFTFSASQLSQKNAQRLPESARFKGLHAFWSSKKLHPQFADDGCGYVLFNPITETDKSLNLKLWNAIRQVSKIPLLDKWQSLFLQIAKEREWVKELEARGKVNALEVCLPPFEELADAISHLVVSGTLTK
;
A
#
# COMPACT_ATOMS: atom_id res chain seq x y z
N MET A 1 -7.30 -11.67 13.91
CA MET A 1 -6.91 -12.07 12.54
C MET A 1 -8.18 -12.48 11.84
N TYR A 2 -8.36 -12.00 10.63
CA TYR A 2 -9.55 -12.19 9.82
C TYR A 2 -9.46 -13.48 9.02
N ARG A 3 -10.60 -14.00 8.56
CA ARG A 3 -10.65 -15.25 7.78
C ARG A 3 -10.72 -14.92 6.30
N VAL A 4 -9.98 -15.66 5.47
CA VAL A 4 -10.15 -15.56 4.01
C VAL A 4 -11.31 -16.47 3.60
N LYS A 5 -12.37 -15.90 3.03
CA LYS A 5 -13.54 -16.67 2.60
C LYS A 5 -13.16 -17.61 1.45
N GLY A 6 -13.68 -18.84 1.49
CA GLY A 6 -13.39 -19.87 0.50
C GLY A 6 -12.05 -20.60 0.68
N PHE A 7 -11.21 -20.19 1.63
CA PHE A 7 -9.90 -20.81 1.88
C PHE A 7 -9.75 -21.24 3.34
N PHE A 8 -9.75 -22.55 3.57
CA PHE A 8 -9.59 -23.09 4.92
C PHE A 8 -8.14 -22.93 5.42
N GLY A 9 -7.98 -22.51 6.67
CA GLY A 9 -6.66 -22.39 7.30
C GLY A 9 -5.81 -21.22 6.83
N ILE A 10 -6.38 -20.27 6.07
CA ILE A 10 -5.74 -19.00 5.71
C ILE A 10 -6.40 -17.87 6.49
N PHE A 11 -5.57 -17.08 7.16
CA PHE A 11 -5.96 -15.92 7.93
C PHE A 11 -5.27 -14.67 7.38
N CYS A 12 -5.93 -13.52 7.53
CA CYS A 12 -5.37 -12.22 7.18
C CYS A 12 -5.17 -11.39 8.45
N ASP A 13 -4.01 -10.77 8.60
CA ASP A 13 -3.73 -9.85 9.71
C ASP A 13 -3.59 -8.38 9.26
N ALA A 14 -3.43 -8.14 7.96
CA ALA A 14 -3.57 -6.83 7.36
C ALA A 14 -3.91 -6.90 5.86
N VAL A 15 -4.79 -6.02 5.41
CA VAL A 15 -5.14 -5.82 4.00
C VAL A 15 -5.37 -4.33 3.72
N VAL A 16 -4.95 -3.87 2.54
CA VAL A 16 -5.14 -2.53 2.03
C VAL A 16 -5.57 -2.63 0.56
N LYS A 17 -6.58 -1.85 0.16
CA LYS A 17 -6.99 -1.69 -1.24
C LYS A 17 -7.09 -0.22 -1.64
N ASP A 18 -6.90 0.05 -2.92
CA ASP A 18 -7.06 1.38 -3.49
C ASP A 18 -8.54 1.72 -3.81
N GLN A 19 -8.78 2.92 -4.30
CA GLN A 19 -10.11 3.40 -4.69
C GLN A 19 -10.77 2.59 -5.82
N PHE A 20 -9.99 1.82 -6.59
CA PHE A 20 -10.47 0.93 -7.64
C PHE A 20 -10.68 -0.51 -7.13
N GLY A 21 -10.55 -0.72 -5.82
CA GLY A 21 -10.68 -2.02 -5.17
C GLY A 21 -9.51 -2.96 -5.46
N GLN A 22 -8.37 -2.47 -5.98
CA GLN A 22 -7.19 -3.30 -6.20
C GLN A 22 -6.39 -3.43 -4.91
N ALA A 23 -5.89 -4.63 -4.62
CA ALA A 23 -5.02 -4.83 -3.48
C ALA A 23 -3.71 -4.06 -3.63
N VAL A 24 -3.42 -3.24 -2.63
CA VAL A 24 -2.14 -2.55 -2.47
C VAL A 24 -1.20 -3.41 -1.62
N PHE A 25 -1.72 -3.99 -0.54
CA PHE A 25 -0.97 -4.84 0.37
C PHE A 25 -1.88 -5.87 1.01
N VAL A 26 -1.41 -7.10 1.11
CA VAL A 26 -2.12 -8.21 1.77
C VAL A 26 -1.11 -9.03 2.55
N SER A 27 -1.39 -9.25 3.82
CA SER A 27 -0.59 -10.07 4.72
C SER A 27 -1.42 -11.26 5.21
N LEU A 28 -0.97 -12.47 4.90
CA LEU A 28 -1.67 -13.72 5.16
C LEU A 28 -0.80 -14.68 5.97
N ILE A 29 -1.46 -15.45 6.83
CA ILE A 29 -0.87 -16.51 7.63
C ILE A 29 -1.63 -17.80 7.35
N GLY A 30 -0.90 -18.87 7.06
CA GLY A 30 -1.50 -20.18 6.80
C GLY A 30 -0.46 -21.28 6.73
N ASN A 31 -0.90 -22.51 6.51
CA ASN A 31 0.03 -23.59 6.16
C ASN A 31 0.55 -23.39 4.73
N ASP A 32 1.68 -24.04 4.41
CA ASP A 32 2.36 -23.88 3.12
C ASP A 32 1.46 -24.31 1.95
N SER A 33 0.79 -25.46 2.06
CA SER A 33 -0.11 -25.98 1.02
C SER A 33 -1.26 -25.03 0.67
N SER A 34 -1.96 -24.48 1.67
CA SER A 34 -3.09 -23.57 1.46
C SER A 34 -2.65 -22.25 0.84
N LEU A 35 -1.50 -21.70 1.28
CA LEU A 35 -0.95 -20.47 0.69
C LEU A 35 -0.40 -20.69 -0.72
N GLN A 36 0.12 -21.87 -1.02
CA GLN A 36 0.53 -22.25 -2.38
C GLN A 36 -0.67 -22.43 -3.30
N GLU A 37 -1.74 -23.09 -2.83
CA GLU A 37 -2.98 -23.23 -3.60
C GLU A 37 -3.58 -21.86 -3.93
N LEU A 38 -3.69 -20.96 -2.95
CA LEU A 38 -4.16 -19.59 -3.16
C LEU A 38 -3.28 -18.86 -4.18
N ALA A 39 -1.95 -18.92 -4.02
CA ALA A 39 -1.02 -18.27 -4.94
C ALA A 39 -1.13 -18.81 -6.37
N ALA A 40 -1.31 -20.12 -6.52
CA ALA A 40 -1.49 -20.76 -7.82
C ALA A 40 -2.77 -20.25 -8.49
N LYS A 41 -3.91 -20.25 -7.78
CA LYS A 41 -5.20 -19.75 -8.30
C LYS A 41 -5.14 -18.28 -8.72
N LEU A 42 -4.41 -17.45 -7.97
CA LEU A 42 -4.20 -16.02 -8.29
C LEU A 42 -3.30 -15.79 -9.50
N SER A 43 -2.41 -16.74 -9.81
CA SER A 43 -1.47 -16.64 -10.93
C SER A 43 -2.05 -17.12 -12.25
N LEU A 44 -3.22 -17.76 -12.23
CA LEU A 44 -3.89 -18.24 -13.43
C LEU A 44 -4.52 -17.09 -14.23
N SER A 45 -4.45 -17.19 -15.56
CA SER A 45 -5.16 -16.28 -16.46
C SER A 45 -6.65 -16.24 -16.12
N PRO A 46 -7.33 -15.08 -16.27
CA PRO A 46 -8.75 -14.94 -15.90
C PRO A 46 -9.70 -15.92 -16.60
N SER A 47 -9.32 -16.42 -17.78
CA SER A 47 -10.09 -17.39 -18.56
C SER A 47 -9.87 -18.86 -18.15
N THR A 48 -8.91 -19.12 -17.26
CA THR A 48 -8.60 -20.48 -16.81
C THR A 48 -9.57 -20.90 -15.71
N GLU A 49 -10.12 -22.12 -15.83
CA GLU A 49 -10.97 -22.71 -14.80
C GLU A 49 -10.24 -22.77 -13.44
N GLY A 50 -10.92 -22.34 -12.38
CA GLY A 50 -10.35 -22.28 -11.04
C GLY A 50 -9.44 -21.06 -10.77
N SER A 51 -9.26 -20.17 -11.75
CA SER A 51 -8.66 -18.84 -11.53
C SER A 51 -9.52 -18.03 -10.57
N ILE A 52 -8.87 -17.25 -9.70
CA ILE A 52 -9.54 -16.27 -8.84
C ILE A 52 -8.94 -14.90 -9.10
N GLN A 53 -9.81 -13.91 -9.31
CA GLN A 53 -9.40 -12.53 -9.58
C GLN A 53 -9.61 -11.61 -8.37
N SER A 54 -10.44 -12.05 -7.43
CA SER A 54 -10.71 -11.35 -6.19
C SER A 54 -10.65 -12.28 -5.00
N VAL A 55 -10.33 -11.71 -3.85
CA VAL A 55 -10.29 -12.38 -2.56
C VAL A 55 -11.17 -11.58 -1.61
N THR A 56 -11.95 -12.30 -0.79
CA THR A 56 -12.80 -11.70 0.23
C THR A 56 -12.32 -12.10 1.61
N ILE A 57 -12.11 -11.11 2.46
CA ILE A 57 -11.77 -11.30 3.86
C ILE A 57 -13.02 -11.01 4.70
N ASP A 58 -13.33 -11.90 5.63
CA ASP A 58 -14.34 -11.70 6.66
C ASP A 58 -13.72 -10.91 7.82
N CYS A 59 -14.01 -9.62 7.85
CA CYS A 59 -13.59 -8.68 8.87
C CYS A 59 -14.68 -8.50 9.93
N ASP A 60 -14.78 -9.49 10.83
CA ASP A 60 -15.73 -9.49 11.94
C ASP A 60 -17.20 -9.38 11.50
N GLY A 61 -17.57 -10.07 10.41
CA GLY A 61 -18.90 -10.07 9.82
C GLY A 61 -19.08 -9.10 8.65
N GLU A 62 -18.09 -8.23 8.40
CA GLU A 62 -18.06 -7.36 7.22
C GLU A 62 -17.17 -7.93 6.12
N ASP A 63 -17.66 -7.94 4.88
CA ASP A 63 -16.90 -8.43 3.74
C ASP A 63 -15.97 -7.35 3.19
N PHE A 64 -14.67 -7.65 3.25
CA PHE A 64 -13.63 -6.84 2.63
C PHE A 64 -13.11 -7.55 1.39
N THR A 65 -13.71 -7.23 0.24
CA THR A 65 -13.31 -7.79 -1.07
C THR A 65 -12.34 -6.86 -1.79
N PHE A 66 -11.32 -7.46 -2.39
CA PHE A 66 -10.35 -6.78 -3.25
C PHE A 66 -9.99 -7.63 -4.47
N SER A 67 -9.63 -6.95 -5.56
CA SER A 67 -9.01 -7.55 -6.73
C SER A 67 -7.52 -7.81 -6.46
N ALA A 68 -7.04 -8.99 -6.83
CA ALA A 68 -5.67 -9.41 -6.60
C ALA A 68 -4.81 -9.37 -7.87
N SER A 69 -5.35 -8.86 -8.98
CA SER A 69 -4.70 -8.86 -10.31
C SER A 69 -3.39 -8.07 -10.37
N GLN A 70 -3.18 -7.10 -9.48
CA GLN A 70 -1.96 -6.27 -9.44
C GLN A 70 -0.96 -6.66 -8.35
N LEU A 71 -1.22 -7.74 -7.61
CA LEU A 71 -0.28 -8.26 -6.62
C LEU A 71 0.87 -8.95 -7.33
N SER A 72 2.09 -8.43 -7.16
CA SER A 72 3.25 -8.88 -7.96
C SER A 72 4.43 -9.35 -7.13
N GLN A 73 4.58 -8.86 -5.90
CA GLN A 73 5.70 -9.23 -5.04
C GLN A 73 5.21 -10.11 -3.89
N LYS A 74 5.54 -11.40 -3.94
CA LYS A 74 5.33 -12.34 -2.83
C LYS A 74 6.63 -12.47 -2.05
N ASN A 75 6.58 -12.13 -0.77
CA ASN A 75 7.60 -12.55 0.19
C ASN A 75 6.95 -13.52 1.16
N ALA A 76 7.69 -14.53 1.61
CA ALA A 76 7.18 -15.49 2.56
C ALA A 76 8.27 -15.89 3.55
N GLN A 77 7.90 -15.95 4.82
CA GLN A 77 8.78 -16.30 5.92
C GLN A 77 8.11 -17.34 6.81
N ARG A 78 8.86 -18.38 7.20
CA ARG A 78 8.39 -19.34 8.19
C ARG A 78 8.26 -18.66 9.55
N LEU A 79 7.13 -18.88 10.21
CA LEU A 79 6.95 -18.41 11.57
C LEU A 79 7.94 -19.13 12.51
N PRO A 80 8.45 -18.44 13.55
CA PRO A 80 9.32 -19.05 14.56
C PRO A 80 8.65 -20.27 15.20
N GLU A 81 9.45 -21.23 15.70
CA GLU A 81 8.90 -22.40 16.39
C GLU A 81 8.09 -22.05 17.65
N SER A 82 8.39 -20.91 18.26
CA SER A 82 7.67 -20.36 19.41
C SER A 82 6.33 -19.70 19.05
N ALA A 83 6.03 -19.52 17.76
CA ALA A 83 4.78 -18.92 17.33
C ALA A 83 3.60 -19.85 17.64
N ARG A 84 2.50 -19.25 18.14
CA ARG A 84 1.26 -19.97 18.44
C ARG A 84 0.70 -20.73 17.24
N PHE A 85 0.99 -20.26 16.02
CA PHE A 85 0.61 -20.91 14.78
C PHE A 85 1.86 -21.41 14.06
N LYS A 86 1.92 -22.72 13.82
CA LYS A 86 2.89 -23.28 12.88
C LYS A 86 2.41 -22.95 11.48
N GLY A 87 3.22 -22.23 10.71
CA GLY A 87 2.81 -21.80 9.38
C GLY A 87 3.80 -20.88 8.71
N LEU A 88 3.41 -20.42 7.54
CA LEU A 88 4.09 -19.44 6.73
C LEU A 88 3.34 -18.12 6.86
N HIS A 89 4.10 -17.05 7.08
CA HIS A 89 3.63 -15.68 6.94
C HIS A 89 4.03 -15.21 5.55
N ALA A 90 3.04 -14.94 4.71
CA ALA A 90 3.24 -14.50 3.33
C ALA A 90 2.57 -13.15 3.13
N PHE A 91 3.26 -12.25 2.44
CA PHE A 91 2.68 -10.98 2.04
C PHE A 91 2.84 -10.73 0.56
N TRP A 92 1.80 -10.12 0.00
CA TRP A 92 1.73 -9.65 -1.37
C TRP A 92 1.60 -8.14 -1.39
N SER A 93 2.26 -7.51 -2.35
CA SER A 93 2.31 -6.06 -2.42
C SER A 93 2.27 -5.56 -3.87
N SER A 94 1.68 -4.39 -4.06
CA SER A 94 1.72 -3.65 -5.33
C SER A 94 3.13 -3.13 -5.60
N LYS A 95 3.50 -2.99 -6.89
CA LYS A 95 4.77 -2.39 -7.30
C LYS A 95 4.87 -0.92 -6.87
N LYS A 96 3.74 -0.22 -6.77
CA LYS A 96 3.66 1.19 -6.35
C LYS A 96 4.08 1.43 -4.90
N LEU A 97 4.31 0.37 -4.11
CA LEU A 97 4.98 0.46 -2.81
C LEU A 97 6.48 0.69 -2.90
N HIS A 98 7.03 0.66 -4.11
CA HIS A 98 8.37 1.13 -4.46
C HIS A 98 8.20 2.37 -5.34
N PRO A 99 7.96 3.56 -4.75
CA PRO A 99 7.60 4.75 -5.49
C PRO A 99 8.66 5.20 -6.50
N GLN A 100 9.91 4.74 -6.36
CA GLN A 100 10.96 4.93 -7.36
C GLN A 100 10.65 4.30 -8.74
N PHE A 101 9.65 3.40 -8.81
CA PHE A 101 9.18 2.78 -10.06
C PHE A 101 7.79 3.30 -10.49
N ALA A 102 7.32 4.41 -9.90
CA ALA A 102 6.05 5.01 -10.25
C ALA A 102 6.18 5.95 -11.46
N ASP A 103 5.81 5.47 -12.64
CA ASP A 103 5.88 6.26 -13.88
C ASP A 103 4.79 7.35 -13.96
N ASP A 104 3.69 7.16 -13.23
CA ASP A 104 2.50 8.01 -13.21
C ASP A 104 2.52 9.10 -12.12
N GLY A 105 3.59 9.18 -11.33
CA GLY A 105 3.68 10.14 -10.22
C GLY A 105 2.88 9.74 -8.97
N CYS A 106 2.44 8.47 -8.90
CA CYS A 106 1.67 7.93 -7.79
C CYS A 106 2.37 6.77 -7.07
N GLY A 107 2.42 6.81 -5.74
CA GLY A 107 3.02 5.76 -4.91
C GLY A 107 2.24 5.51 -3.63
N TYR A 108 2.56 4.40 -2.95
CA TYR A 108 1.93 4.02 -1.69
C TYR A 108 2.94 4.00 -0.55
N VAL A 109 2.48 4.35 0.65
CA VAL A 109 3.27 4.32 1.90
C VAL A 109 2.53 3.48 2.93
N LEU A 110 3.11 2.34 3.32
CA LEU A 110 2.60 1.53 4.43
C LEU A 110 3.08 2.06 5.77
N PHE A 111 2.18 2.03 6.75
CA PHE A 111 2.49 2.34 8.13
C PHE A 111 1.63 1.54 9.08
N ASN A 112 2.13 1.34 10.30
CA ASN A 112 1.35 0.77 11.39
C ASN A 112 0.95 1.90 12.36
N PRO A 113 -0.34 2.24 12.49
CA PRO A 113 -0.80 3.37 13.29
C PRO A 113 -0.55 3.20 14.80
N ILE A 114 -0.28 1.97 15.27
CA ILE A 114 -0.03 1.68 16.69
C ILE A 114 1.44 1.88 17.04
N THR A 115 2.35 1.54 16.12
CA THR A 115 3.79 1.51 16.41
C THR A 115 4.54 2.70 15.85
N GLU A 116 4.01 3.36 14.83
CA GLU A 116 4.66 4.49 14.18
C GLU A 116 4.18 5.83 14.73
N THR A 117 5.12 6.76 14.88
CA THR A 117 4.83 8.15 15.24
C THR A 117 4.54 8.99 14.00
N ASP A 118 3.89 10.13 14.17
CA ASP A 118 3.69 11.12 13.09
C ASP A 118 5.02 11.54 12.45
N LYS A 119 6.09 11.67 13.24
CA LYS A 119 7.41 12.04 12.74
C LYS A 119 7.96 10.97 11.79
N SER A 120 7.88 9.70 12.17
CA SER A 120 8.32 8.59 11.30
C SER A 120 7.46 8.46 10.04
N LEU A 121 6.15 8.66 10.16
CA LEU A 121 5.24 8.63 9.02
C LEU A 121 5.52 9.78 8.05
N ASN A 122 5.69 11.00 8.55
CA ASN A 122 6.03 12.18 7.74
C ASN A 122 7.38 12.02 7.01
N LEU A 123 8.35 11.32 7.61
CA LEU A 123 9.62 11.00 6.94
C LEU A 123 9.43 10.01 5.79
N LYS A 124 8.65 8.93 6.01
CA LYS A 124 8.32 7.97 4.94
C LYS A 124 7.55 8.64 3.80
N LEU A 125 6.57 9.47 4.16
CA LEU A 125 5.73 10.21 3.22
C LEU A 125 6.56 11.18 2.38
N TRP A 126 7.47 11.92 3.02
CA TRP A 126 8.40 12.81 2.32
C TRP A 126 9.30 12.07 1.34
N ASN A 127 9.85 10.92 1.75
CA ASN A 127 10.67 10.09 0.87
C ASN A 127 9.88 9.60 -0.35
N ALA A 128 8.63 9.16 -0.16
CA ALA A 128 7.76 8.76 -1.26
C ALA A 128 7.46 9.93 -2.20
N ILE A 129 7.09 11.10 -1.67
CA ILE A 129 6.87 12.34 -2.45
C ILE A 129 8.10 12.67 -3.30
N ARG A 130 9.29 12.63 -2.71
CA ARG A 130 10.54 12.91 -3.44
C ARG A 130 10.83 11.90 -4.55
N GLN A 131 10.45 10.64 -4.36
CA GLN A 131 10.65 9.58 -5.36
C GLN A 131 9.67 9.68 -6.53
N VAL A 132 8.41 10.06 -6.27
CA VAL A 132 7.40 10.21 -7.33
C VAL A 132 7.45 11.58 -8.03
N SER A 133 8.06 12.58 -7.39
CA SER A 133 8.18 13.93 -7.94
C SER A 133 9.10 13.97 -9.16
N LYS A 134 8.61 14.57 -10.25
CA LYS A 134 9.39 14.86 -11.46
C LYS A 134 10.25 16.14 -11.33
N ILE A 135 10.17 16.82 -10.19
CA ILE A 135 10.88 18.07 -9.89
C ILE A 135 11.69 17.87 -8.61
N PRO A 136 12.96 18.30 -8.53
CA PRO A 136 13.73 18.23 -7.31
C PRO A 136 13.11 19.11 -6.23
N LEU A 137 12.80 18.50 -5.07
CA LEU A 137 12.28 19.18 -3.90
C LEU A 137 13.37 19.33 -2.84
N LEU A 138 13.43 20.50 -2.18
CA LEU A 138 14.41 20.77 -1.13
C LEU A 138 13.95 20.19 0.21
N ASP A 139 14.86 19.59 0.98
CA ASP A 139 14.51 18.94 2.25
C ASP A 139 13.91 19.90 3.29
N LYS A 140 14.33 21.17 3.29
CA LYS A 140 13.74 22.20 4.16
C LYS A 140 12.26 22.50 3.84
N TRP A 141 11.76 22.11 2.67
CA TRP A 141 10.36 22.27 2.30
C TRP A 141 9.47 21.18 2.91
N GLN A 142 10.04 20.11 3.47
CA GLN A 142 9.31 18.93 3.91
C GLN A 142 8.04 19.27 4.69
N SER A 143 8.14 20.01 5.79
CA SER A 143 7.00 20.28 6.67
C SER A 143 5.88 21.02 5.94
N LEU A 144 6.22 22.06 5.18
CA LEU A 144 5.24 22.89 4.49
C LEU A 144 4.65 22.19 3.26
N PHE A 145 5.49 21.46 2.51
CA PHE A 145 5.03 20.69 1.36
C PHE A 145 4.09 19.57 1.78
N LEU A 146 4.36 18.88 2.90
CA LEU A 146 3.44 17.87 3.44
C LEU A 146 2.08 18.46 3.83
N GLN A 147 2.06 19.69 4.36
CA GLN A 147 0.81 20.39 4.63
C GLN A 147 0.04 20.68 3.33
N ILE A 148 0.72 21.28 2.35
CA ILE A 148 0.12 21.59 1.04
C ILE A 148 -0.39 20.33 0.33
N ALA A 149 0.38 19.24 0.38
CA ALA A 149 0.01 17.97 -0.23
C ALA A 149 -1.26 17.37 0.40
N LYS A 150 -1.46 17.57 1.72
CA LYS A 150 -2.71 17.19 2.39
C LYS A 150 -3.87 18.11 2.02
N GLU A 151 -3.66 19.43 2.04
CA GLU A 151 -4.67 20.44 1.70
C GLU A 151 -5.17 20.32 0.25
N ARG A 152 -4.27 19.93 -0.67
CA ARG A 152 -4.58 19.71 -2.09
C ARG A 152 -4.99 18.27 -2.40
N GLU A 153 -5.19 17.44 -1.38
CA GLU A 153 -5.57 16.02 -1.51
C GLU A 153 -4.63 15.18 -2.39
N TRP A 154 -3.36 15.55 -2.49
CA TRP A 154 -2.30 14.75 -3.12
C TRP A 154 -1.88 13.57 -2.26
N VAL A 155 -2.26 13.58 -0.98
CA VAL A 155 -2.09 12.46 -0.06
C VAL A 155 -3.46 12.02 0.45
N LYS A 156 -3.79 10.74 0.28
CA LYS A 156 -5.07 10.16 0.67
C LYS A 156 -4.87 8.90 1.50
N GLU A 157 -5.70 8.69 2.50
CA GLU A 157 -5.73 7.42 3.22
C GLU A 157 -6.48 6.36 2.41
N LEU A 158 -5.92 5.16 2.36
CA LEU A 158 -6.50 4.03 1.65
C LEU A 158 -7.37 3.20 2.56
N GLU A 159 -8.34 2.49 1.98
CA GLU A 159 -9.17 1.58 2.75
C GLU A 159 -8.35 0.38 3.22
N ALA A 160 -8.29 0.18 4.53
CA ALA A 160 -7.51 -0.87 5.16
C ALA A 160 -8.30 -1.62 6.23
N ARG A 161 -7.84 -2.83 6.56
CA ARG A 161 -8.27 -3.62 7.72
C ARG A 161 -7.06 -4.30 8.35
N GLY A 162 -7.02 -4.35 9.68
CA GLY A 162 -5.97 -5.02 10.44
C GLY A 162 -4.90 -4.07 10.95
N LYS A 163 -3.64 -4.52 10.99
CA LYS A 163 -2.54 -3.81 11.67
C LYS A 163 -1.76 -2.82 10.80
N VAL A 164 -2.01 -2.81 9.49
CA VAL A 164 -1.28 -1.97 8.53
C VAL A 164 -2.28 -1.10 7.80
N ASN A 165 -2.00 0.20 7.77
CA ASN A 165 -2.69 1.19 6.96
C ASN A 165 -1.77 1.63 5.81
N ALA A 166 -2.34 2.39 4.87
CA ALA A 166 -1.55 2.98 3.81
C ALA A 166 -2.04 4.39 3.45
N LEU A 167 -1.09 5.21 2.99
CA LEU A 167 -1.38 6.45 2.29
C LEU A 167 -1.04 6.26 0.80
N GLU A 168 -1.91 6.77 -0.07
CA GLU A 168 -1.58 7.06 -1.46
C GLU A 168 -1.00 8.46 -1.55
N VAL A 169 0.07 8.60 -2.32
CA VAL A 169 0.65 9.87 -2.76
C VAL A 169 0.48 9.94 -4.25
N CYS A 170 -0.24 10.94 -4.76
CA CYS A 170 -0.35 11.21 -6.19
C CYS A 170 -0.08 12.69 -6.42
N LEU A 171 1.07 13.00 -7.03
CA LEU A 171 1.40 14.38 -7.40
C LEU A 171 0.78 14.74 -8.76
N PRO A 172 0.44 16.02 -8.99
CA PRO A 172 -0.07 16.45 -10.28
C PRO A 172 1.01 16.34 -11.37
N PRO A 173 0.62 16.43 -12.66
CA PRO A 173 1.57 16.45 -13.76
C PRO A 173 2.65 17.51 -13.61
N PHE A 174 3.79 17.29 -14.28
CA PHE A 174 4.97 18.15 -14.14
C PHE A 174 4.67 19.64 -14.29
N GLU A 175 3.90 20.03 -15.30
CA GLU A 175 3.61 21.44 -15.58
C GLU A 175 2.84 22.10 -14.43
N GLU A 176 1.80 21.43 -13.92
CA GLU A 176 0.99 21.92 -12.80
C GLU A 176 1.78 21.94 -11.49
N LEU A 177 2.62 20.91 -11.24
CA LEU A 177 3.49 20.87 -10.07
C LEU A 177 4.54 21.98 -10.11
N ALA A 178 5.15 22.22 -11.28
CA ALA A 178 6.15 23.26 -11.48
C ALA A 178 5.56 24.65 -11.25
N ASP A 179 4.36 24.90 -11.81
CA ASP A 179 3.64 26.15 -11.64
C ASP A 179 3.26 26.38 -10.18
N ALA A 180 2.72 25.36 -9.50
CA ALA A 180 2.39 25.43 -8.09
C ALA A 180 3.61 25.74 -7.21
N ILE A 181 4.75 25.08 -7.43
CA ILE A 181 5.99 25.33 -6.69
C ILE A 181 6.51 26.74 -6.98
N SER A 182 6.50 27.17 -8.25
CA SER A 182 6.94 28.51 -8.65
C SER A 182 6.14 29.58 -7.91
N HIS A 183 4.81 29.48 -7.91
CA HIS A 183 3.93 30.39 -7.18
C HIS A 183 4.24 30.43 -5.68
N LEU A 184 4.48 29.27 -5.06
CA LEU A 184 4.80 29.17 -3.63
C LEU A 184 6.18 29.77 -3.27
N VAL A 185 7.15 29.70 -4.19
CA VAL A 185 8.46 30.31 -4.01
C VAL A 185 8.37 31.83 -4.18
N VAL A 186 7.63 32.30 -5.18
CA VAL A 186 7.42 33.74 -5.43
C VAL A 186 6.64 34.41 -4.30
N SER A 187 5.66 33.71 -3.69
CA SER A 187 4.91 34.21 -2.54
C SER A 187 5.72 34.24 -1.24
N GLY A 188 6.93 33.68 -1.23
CA GLY A 188 7.76 33.54 -0.02
C GLY A 188 7.30 32.44 0.93
N THR A 189 6.30 31.64 0.54
CA THR A 189 5.80 30.49 1.32
C THR A 189 6.87 29.39 1.37
N LEU A 190 7.45 29.05 0.22
CA LEU A 190 8.65 28.21 0.12
C LEU A 190 9.89 29.09 -0.11
N THR A 191 10.99 28.78 0.55
CA THR A 191 12.25 29.54 0.42
C THR A 191 13.27 28.78 -0.42
N LYS A 192 13.96 29.44 -1.35
CA LYS A 192 15.07 28.85 -2.13
C LYS A 192 16.21 28.41 -1.23
#